data_AF-A0A2S3QLF4-F1
#
_entry.id   AF-A0A2S3QLF4-F1
#
_cell.length_a   1.000
_cell.length_b   1.000
_cell.length_c   1.000
_cell.angle_alpha   90.00
_cell.angle_beta   90.00
_cell.angle_gamma   90.00
#
_symmetry.space_group_name_H-M   'P 1'
#
loop_
_entity.id
_entity.type
_entity.pdbx_description
1 polymer ?
#
loop_
_entity_poly.entity_id
_entity_poly.type
_entity_poly.pdbx_seq_one_letter_code
_entity_poly.pdbx_strand_id
1 'polypeptide(L)'
;MKSVLMTLLFIPTLTVYAQADKGETQSEKEMSKVMYAKIEEVKNIPPKDYVTKTQIIRKEIDHYIDLKKGVCSGDYSTFVLDHKDIEASQHKLTKIEKDLCYRELRGFQVTYINNLFIAKKNYLNHLHEERLKKLEEIREETLRSLKATYDKQLISPKGNRKKR
;
A
#
# COMPACT_ATOMS: atom_id res chain seq x y z
N MET A 1 -12.34 48.23 -73.01
CA MET A 1 -11.58 48.09 -71.75
C MET A 1 -12.49 48.40 -70.58
N LYS A 2 -12.82 47.38 -69.78
CA LYS A 2 -13.06 47.38 -68.32
C LYS A 2 -13.66 46.02 -67.93
N SER A 3 -12.75 45.11 -67.56
CA SER A 3 -13.04 43.90 -66.79
C SER A 3 -13.44 44.28 -65.37
N VAL A 4 -14.45 43.62 -64.80
CA VAL A 4 -14.51 43.21 -63.38
C VAL A 4 -15.46 41.99 -63.32
N LEU A 5 -14.92 40.78 -63.37
CA LEU A 5 -14.54 39.92 -62.24
C LEU A 5 -15.74 39.33 -61.49
N MET A 6 -16.14 38.16 -61.98
CA MET A 6 -17.07 37.20 -61.39
C MET A 6 -16.30 36.31 -60.41
N THR A 7 -16.60 36.39 -59.12
CA THR A 7 -16.09 35.46 -58.10
C THR A 7 -17.22 34.86 -57.29
N LEU A 8 -17.54 33.61 -57.63
CA LEU A 8 -18.28 32.67 -56.78
C LEU A 8 -17.49 32.44 -55.48
N LEU A 9 -18.13 32.68 -54.33
CA LEU A 9 -17.66 32.21 -53.04
C LEU A 9 -18.53 31.01 -52.61
N PHE A 10 -17.96 29.83 -52.82
CA PHE A 10 -18.40 28.54 -52.33
C PHE A 10 -18.02 28.45 -50.85
N ILE A 11 -19.00 28.36 -49.95
CA ILE A 11 -18.76 28.18 -48.49
C ILE A 11 -18.90 26.68 -48.19
N PRO A 12 -17.81 25.93 -47.96
CA PRO A 12 -17.93 24.59 -47.41
C PRO A 12 -18.17 24.67 -45.90
N THR A 13 -19.30 24.09 -45.49
CA THR A 13 -19.61 23.72 -44.11
C THR A 13 -18.60 22.70 -43.60
N LEU A 14 -17.68 23.13 -42.75
CA LEU A 14 -16.92 22.24 -41.87
C LEU A 14 -17.45 22.41 -40.44
N THR A 15 -18.44 21.59 -40.11
CA THR A 15 -18.80 21.29 -38.73
C THR A 15 -17.63 20.54 -38.09
N VAL A 16 -16.76 21.29 -37.40
CA VAL A 16 -15.80 20.70 -36.46
C VAL A 16 -16.60 20.23 -35.25
N TYR A 17 -16.86 18.93 -35.20
CA TYR A 17 -17.21 18.27 -33.95
C TYR A 17 -15.97 18.28 -33.07
N ALA A 18 -15.86 19.29 -32.20
CA ALA A 18 -15.03 19.18 -31.02
C ALA A 18 -15.67 18.11 -30.14
N GLN A 19 -15.24 16.86 -30.33
CA GLN A 19 -15.35 15.85 -29.29
C GLN A 19 -14.40 16.32 -28.18
N ALA A 20 -14.94 17.13 -27.28
CA ALA A 20 -14.38 17.31 -25.96
C ALA A 20 -14.45 15.94 -25.29
N ASP A 21 -13.40 15.15 -25.50
CA ASP A 21 -13.16 13.93 -24.76
C ASP A 21 -13.08 14.36 -23.29
N LYS A 22 -14.10 13.95 -22.53
CA LYS A 22 -14.13 14.13 -21.09
C LYS A 22 -13.12 13.14 -20.50
N GLY A 23 -11.83 13.43 -20.69
CA GLY A 23 -10.76 12.79 -19.96
C GLY A 23 -11.01 12.96 -18.48
N GLU A 24 -11.16 11.84 -17.78
CA GLU A 24 -11.46 11.72 -16.37
C GLU A 24 -10.63 12.67 -15.50
N THR A 25 -11.28 13.73 -15.03
CA THR A 25 -10.82 14.54 -13.89
C THR A 25 -11.03 13.77 -12.59
N GLN A 26 -10.32 12.66 -12.37
CA GLN A 26 -10.15 12.11 -11.02
C GLN A 26 -9.10 12.95 -10.28
N SER A 27 -9.56 14.14 -9.88
CA SER A 27 -8.79 15.25 -9.34
C SER A 27 -8.21 14.89 -7.97
N GLU A 28 -6.88 15.04 -7.79
CA GLU A 28 -6.04 15.02 -6.57
C GLU A 28 -6.72 14.77 -5.20
N LYS A 29 -7.82 15.46 -4.91
CA LYS A 29 -8.69 15.27 -3.74
C LYS A 29 -9.19 13.83 -3.58
N GLU A 30 -9.47 13.13 -4.68
CA GLU A 30 -9.88 11.73 -4.68
C GLU A 30 -8.73 10.82 -4.29
N MET A 31 -7.53 11.03 -4.87
CA MET A 31 -6.32 10.28 -4.50
C MET A 31 -5.97 10.47 -3.02
N SER A 32 -5.99 11.70 -2.51
CA SER A 32 -5.77 11.97 -1.08
C SER A 32 -6.75 11.19 -0.21
N LYS A 33 -8.06 11.24 -0.52
CA LYS A 33 -9.09 10.50 0.25
C LYS A 33 -8.84 8.99 0.25
N VAL A 34 -8.52 8.43 -0.91
CA VAL A 34 -8.20 6.99 -1.05
C VAL A 34 -6.98 6.63 -0.20
N MET A 35 -5.93 7.44 -0.22
CA MET A 35 -4.74 7.20 0.59
C MET A 35 -5.02 7.33 2.10
N TYR A 36 -5.83 8.29 2.52
CA TYR A 36 -6.26 8.39 3.92
C TYR A 36 -7.11 7.19 4.38
N ALA A 37 -7.95 6.63 3.51
CA ALA A 37 -8.67 5.39 3.81
C ALA A 37 -7.69 4.21 3.96
N LYS A 38 -6.72 4.08 3.05
CA LYS A 38 -5.69 3.04 3.11
C LYS A 38 -4.87 3.09 4.39
N ILE A 39 -4.44 4.27 4.86
CA ILE A 39 -3.66 4.36 6.12
C ILE A 39 -4.49 3.94 7.33
N GLU A 40 -5.81 4.18 7.32
CA GLU A 40 -6.71 3.76 8.40
C GLU A 40 -6.92 2.25 8.43
N GLU A 41 -6.87 1.58 7.28
CA GLU A 41 -6.95 0.12 7.17
C GLU A 41 -5.69 -0.59 7.67
N VAL A 42 -4.52 0.09 7.68
CA VAL A 42 -3.24 -0.51 8.09
C VAL A 42 -3.34 -1.15 9.49
N LYS A 43 -4.01 -0.49 10.44
CA LYS A 43 -4.14 -0.99 11.81
C LYS A 43 -4.94 -2.29 11.92
N ASN A 44 -5.76 -2.60 10.90
CA ASN A 44 -6.66 -3.75 10.83
C ASN A 44 -6.09 -4.89 9.98
N ILE A 45 -4.83 -4.81 9.55
CA ILE A 45 -4.19 -5.89 8.79
C ILE A 45 -4.17 -7.18 9.65
N PRO A 46 -4.69 -8.31 9.12
CA PRO A 46 -4.61 -9.58 9.82
C PRO A 46 -3.15 -9.97 10.11
N PRO A 47 -2.82 -10.49 11.31
CA PRO A 47 -1.46 -10.90 11.65
C PRO A 47 -0.81 -11.82 10.62
N LYS A 48 -1.56 -12.78 10.06
CA LYS A 48 -1.07 -13.75 9.07
C LYS A 48 -0.58 -13.08 7.77
N ASP A 49 -1.22 -11.98 7.40
CA ASP A 49 -0.93 -11.26 6.14
C ASP A 49 0.03 -10.08 6.36
N TYR A 50 0.45 -9.83 7.60
CA TYR A 50 1.15 -8.61 7.99
C TYR A 50 2.35 -8.31 7.09
N VAL A 51 3.24 -9.29 6.87
CA VAL A 51 4.48 -9.12 6.11
C VAL A 51 4.19 -8.69 4.67
N THR A 52 3.29 -9.39 3.99
CA THR A 52 3.00 -9.14 2.57
C THR A 52 2.22 -7.83 2.38
N LYS A 53 1.14 -7.63 3.15
CA LYS A 53 0.28 -6.45 3.00
C LYS A 53 1.00 -5.15 3.38
N THR A 54 1.82 -5.16 4.43
CA THR A 54 2.59 -3.96 4.81
C THR A 54 3.64 -3.58 3.78
N GLN A 55 4.27 -4.54 3.10
CA GLN A 55 5.22 -4.24 2.02
C GLN A 55 4.53 -3.58 0.82
N ILE A 56 3.34 -4.07 0.43
CA ILE A 56 2.56 -3.48 -0.67
C ILE A 56 2.15 -2.06 -0.31
N ILE A 57 1.51 -1.89 0.85
CA ILE A 57 1.02 -0.58 1.32
C ILE A 57 2.17 0.41 1.49
N ARG A 58 3.33 -0.03 2.00
CA ARG A 58 4.51 0.82 2.15
C ARG A 58 4.95 1.41 0.82
N LYS A 59 5.01 0.61 -0.26
CA LYS A 59 5.40 1.10 -1.59
C LYS A 59 4.44 2.16 -2.11
N GLU A 60 3.13 1.94 -1.95
CA GLU A 60 2.11 2.90 -2.38
C GLU A 60 2.18 4.21 -1.58
N ILE A 61 2.38 4.11 -0.27
CA ILE A 61 2.49 5.27 0.63
C ILE A 61 3.77 6.06 0.38
N ASP A 62 4.91 5.38 0.23
CA ASP A 62 6.20 6.02 -0.05
C ASP A 62 6.10 6.80 -1.38
N HIS A 63 5.50 6.19 -2.40
CA HIS A 63 5.26 6.84 -3.68
C HIS A 63 4.34 8.07 -3.56
N TYR A 64 3.20 7.95 -2.86
CA TYR A 64 2.30 9.07 -2.62
C TYR A 64 2.97 10.22 -1.86
N ILE A 65 3.77 9.90 -0.85
CA ILE A 65 4.53 10.88 -0.07
C ILE A 65 5.49 11.65 -0.99
N ASP A 66 6.20 10.96 -1.89
CA ASP A 66 7.17 11.61 -2.77
C ASP A 66 6.48 12.50 -3.82
N LEU A 67 5.34 12.07 -4.37
CA LEU A 67 4.50 12.92 -5.20
C LEU A 67 4.06 14.18 -4.44
N LYS A 68 3.53 14.02 -3.22
CA LYS A 68 3.07 15.15 -2.40
C LYS A 68 4.21 16.08 -1.97
N LYS A 69 5.42 15.56 -1.72
CA LYS A 69 6.59 16.41 -1.48
C LYS A 69 6.87 17.30 -2.69
N GLY A 70 6.86 16.76 -3.91
CA GLY A 70 7.10 17.55 -5.11
C GLY A 70 6.00 18.59 -5.35
N VAL A 71 4.73 18.26 -5.06
CA VAL A 71 3.63 19.24 -5.06
C VAL A 71 3.89 20.34 -4.03
N CYS A 72 4.20 20.01 -2.77
CA CYS A 72 4.48 21.00 -1.72
C CYS A 72 5.72 21.85 -2.03
N SER A 73 6.74 21.29 -2.68
CA SER A 73 7.93 22.01 -3.14
C SER A 73 7.61 22.98 -4.27
N GLY A 74 6.55 22.73 -5.03
CA GLY A 74 6.23 23.43 -6.28
C GLY A 74 7.00 22.88 -7.49
N ASP A 75 7.51 21.65 -7.39
CA ASP A 75 8.16 20.94 -8.49
C ASP A 75 7.13 20.33 -9.44
N TYR A 76 5.93 20.02 -8.91
CA TYR A 76 4.80 19.44 -9.65
C TYR A 76 3.56 20.32 -9.57
N SER A 77 2.73 20.27 -10.62
CA SER A 77 1.38 20.85 -10.58
C SER A 77 0.48 20.07 -9.63
N THR A 78 -0.54 20.73 -9.06
CA THR A 78 -1.61 20.08 -8.30
C THR A 78 -2.45 19.14 -9.18
N PHE A 79 -2.37 19.29 -10.50
CA PHE A 79 -2.97 18.39 -11.48
C PHE A 79 -1.91 17.43 -12.04
N VAL A 80 -1.77 16.26 -11.43
CA VAL A 80 -1.04 15.13 -12.00
C VAL A 80 -2.07 14.05 -12.33
N LEU A 81 -2.50 14.01 -13.59
CA LEU A 81 -3.49 13.04 -14.08
C LEU A 81 -2.86 11.71 -14.52
N ASP A 82 -1.55 11.70 -14.83
CA ASP A 82 -0.86 10.47 -15.21
C ASP A 82 0.65 10.53 -14.91
N HIS A 83 1.31 9.39 -14.68
CA HIS A 83 2.77 9.32 -14.38
C HIS A 83 3.66 9.84 -15.50
N LYS A 84 3.11 10.04 -16.69
CA LYS A 84 3.81 10.54 -17.88
C LYS A 84 3.77 12.06 -18.01
N ASP A 85 2.88 12.73 -17.27
CA ASP A 85 2.61 14.16 -17.41
C ASP A 85 3.03 14.91 -16.12
N ILE A 86 4.29 14.71 -15.72
CA ILE A 86 4.93 15.60 -14.76
C ILE A 86 5.29 16.90 -15.50
N GLU A 87 4.29 17.72 -15.77
CA GLU A 87 4.51 19.05 -16.32
C GLU A 87 4.87 20.02 -15.19
N ALA A 88 5.89 20.85 -15.42
CA ALA A 88 6.26 21.92 -14.50
C ALA A 88 5.06 22.86 -14.31
N SER A 89 4.64 23.06 -13.06
CA SER A 89 3.47 23.90 -12.79
C SER A 89 3.75 25.35 -13.16
N GLN A 90 2.83 25.97 -13.91
CA GLN A 90 2.88 27.42 -14.15
C GLN A 90 2.46 28.21 -12.89
N HIS A 91 1.79 27.56 -11.93
CA HIS A 91 1.36 28.15 -10.67
C HIS A 91 2.19 27.60 -9.50
N LYS A 92 3.06 28.45 -8.95
CA LYS A 92 3.87 28.11 -7.76
C LYS A 92 3.09 28.45 -6.49
N LEU A 93 3.00 27.49 -5.58
CA LEU A 93 2.45 27.70 -4.24
C LEU A 93 3.17 28.85 -3.52
N THR A 94 2.40 29.69 -2.85
CA THR A 94 2.91 30.71 -1.93
C THR A 94 3.56 30.06 -0.71
N LYS A 95 4.39 30.82 0.02
CA LYS A 95 5.07 30.31 1.23
C LYS A 95 4.09 29.76 2.27
N ILE A 96 2.91 30.38 2.41
CA ILE A 96 1.88 29.96 3.36
C ILE A 96 1.26 28.63 2.93
N GLU A 97 0.94 28.48 1.65
CA GLU A 97 0.38 27.24 1.09
C GLU A 97 1.38 26.08 1.17
N LYS A 98 2.68 26.35 0.93
CA LYS A 98 3.73 25.34 1.13
C LYS A 98 3.79 24.86 2.59
N ASP A 99 3.75 25.77 3.56
CA ASP A 99 3.78 25.40 4.98
C ASP A 99 2.54 24.57 5.36
N LEU A 100 1.36 24.94 4.86
CA LEU A 100 0.14 24.17 5.07
C LEU A 100 0.23 22.76 4.46
N CYS A 101 0.71 22.66 3.22
CA CYS A 101 0.91 21.39 2.51
C CYS A 101 1.83 20.44 3.30
N TYR A 102 2.98 20.94 3.78
CA TYR A 102 3.88 20.12 4.59
C TYR A 102 3.31 19.74 5.95
N ARG A 103 2.49 20.58 6.58
CA ARG A 103 1.79 20.23 7.83
C ARG A 103 0.80 19.09 7.61
N GLU A 104 0.02 19.13 6.53
CA GLU A 104 -0.89 18.05 6.16
C GLU A 104 -0.13 16.74 5.87
N LEU A 105 0.95 16.81 5.08
CA LEU A 105 1.79 15.65 4.77
C LEU A 105 2.42 15.05 6.02
N ARG A 106 2.87 15.89 6.97
CA ARG A 106 3.38 15.43 8.26
C ARG A 106 2.28 14.73 9.06
N GLY A 107 1.08 15.28 9.10
CA GLY A 107 -0.07 14.64 9.76
C GLY A 107 -0.38 13.26 9.17
N PHE A 108 -0.39 13.16 7.84
CA PHE A 108 -0.55 11.89 7.13
C PHE A 108 0.51 10.85 7.54
N GLN A 109 1.79 11.24 7.55
CA GLN A 109 2.89 10.35 7.94
C GLN A 109 2.79 9.87 9.39
N VAL A 110 2.45 10.77 10.32
CA VAL A 110 2.27 10.43 11.73
C VAL A 110 1.15 9.39 11.89
N THR A 111 0.02 9.58 11.23
CA THR A 111 -1.09 8.63 11.27
C THR A 111 -0.68 7.27 10.69
N TYR A 112 -0.01 7.25 9.54
CA TYR A 112 0.51 6.01 8.95
C TYR A 112 1.43 5.26 9.91
N ILE A 113 2.40 5.95 10.51
CA ILE A 113 3.36 5.35 11.44
C ILE A 113 2.62 4.76 12.65
N ASN A 114 1.70 5.51 13.27
CA ASN A 114 0.94 5.03 14.42
C ASN A 114 0.13 3.76 14.07
N ASN A 115 -0.58 3.77 12.94
CA ASN A 115 -1.37 2.62 12.51
C ASN A 115 -0.49 1.40 12.17
N LEU A 116 0.69 1.62 11.57
CA LEU A 116 1.67 0.57 11.30
C LEU A 116 2.20 -0.06 12.59
N PHE A 117 2.46 0.74 13.63
CA PHE A 117 2.91 0.24 14.93
C PHE A 117 1.83 -0.60 15.63
N ILE A 118 0.56 -0.22 15.53
CA ILE A 118 -0.56 -1.02 16.03
C ILE A 118 -0.60 -2.37 15.32
N ALA A 119 -0.55 -2.38 13.99
CA ALA A 119 -0.54 -3.60 13.20
C ALA A 119 0.66 -4.51 13.55
N LYS A 120 1.85 -3.90 13.72
CA LYS A 120 3.06 -4.63 14.11
C LYS A 120 2.93 -5.28 15.48
N LYS A 121 2.35 -4.58 16.46
CA LYS A 121 2.08 -5.13 17.79
C LYS A 121 1.15 -6.35 17.69
N ASN A 122 0.07 -6.24 16.92
CA ASN A 122 -0.88 -7.35 16.73
C ASN A 122 -0.21 -8.57 16.09
N TYR A 123 0.64 -8.35 15.09
CA TYR A 123 1.45 -9.40 14.46
C TYR A 123 2.40 -10.10 15.45
N LEU A 124 3.12 -9.31 16.26
CA LEU A 124 4.07 -9.86 17.24
C LEU A 124 3.37 -10.66 18.34
N ASN A 125 2.20 -10.20 18.80
CA ASN A 125 1.39 -10.94 19.76
C ASN A 125 0.95 -12.29 19.19
N HIS A 126 0.45 -12.30 17.96
CA HIS A 126 0.05 -13.53 17.28
C HIS A 126 1.21 -14.52 17.14
N LEU A 127 2.39 -14.05 16.71
CA LEU A 127 3.58 -14.89 16.64
C LEU A 127 3.99 -15.45 18.00
N HIS A 128 3.84 -14.67 19.06
CA HIS A 128 4.17 -15.11 20.41
C HIS A 128 3.22 -16.23 20.87
N GLU A 129 1.91 -16.06 20.66
CA GLU A 129 0.89 -17.07 20.96
C GLU A 129 1.14 -18.38 20.21
N GLU A 130 1.44 -18.32 18.90
CA GLU A 130 1.77 -19.52 18.12
C GLU A 130 3.01 -20.24 18.64
N ARG A 131 4.04 -19.49 19.05
CA ARG A 131 5.26 -20.07 19.62
C ARG A 131 5.01 -20.74 20.97
N LEU A 132 4.19 -20.13 21.83
CA LEU A 132 3.82 -20.73 23.11
C LEU A 132 3.03 -22.02 22.90
N LYS A 133 2.09 -22.04 21.95
CA LYS A 133 1.34 -23.25 21.62
C LYS A 133 2.27 -24.37 21.13
N LYS A 134 3.17 -24.05 20.20
CA LYS A 134 4.13 -25.02 19.67
C LYS A 134 5.09 -25.54 20.75
N LEU A 135 5.48 -24.70 21.70
CA LEU A 135 6.32 -25.10 22.82
C LEU A 135 5.62 -26.17 23.69
N GLU A 136 4.34 -25.99 23.98
CA GLU A 136 3.56 -26.97 24.75
C GLU A 136 3.36 -28.27 23.97
N GLU A 137 3.09 -28.19 22.67
CA GLU A 137 2.99 -29.37 21.79
C GLU A 137 4.29 -30.19 21.82
N ILE A 138 5.45 -29.54 21.70
CA ILE A 138 6.77 -30.19 21.76
C ILE A 138 7.00 -30.82 23.14
N ARG A 139 6.63 -30.13 24.23
CA ARG A 139 6.75 -30.67 25.59
C ARG A 139 5.93 -31.96 25.73
N GLU A 140 4.67 -31.94 25.33
CA GLU A 140 3.78 -33.10 25.43
C GLU A 140 4.24 -34.26 24.54
N GLU A 141 4.71 -33.98 23.33
CA GLU A 141 5.31 -34.98 22.44
C GLU A 141 6.58 -35.60 23.05
N THR A 142 7.43 -34.78 23.66
CA THR A 142 8.65 -35.24 24.33
C THR A 142 8.33 -36.13 25.53
N LEU A 143 7.36 -35.75 26.37
CA LEU A 143 6.92 -36.57 27.50
C LEU A 143 6.29 -37.88 27.04
N ARG A 144 5.50 -37.85 25.96
CA ARG A 144 4.89 -39.05 25.37
C ARG A 144 5.95 -40.00 24.81
N SER A 145 6.93 -39.49 24.08
CA SER A 145 8.02 -40.31 23.51
C SER A 145 8.91 -40.90 24.60
N LEU A 146 9.18 -40.14 25.67
CA LEU A 146 9.90 -40.61 26.85
C LEU A 146 9.17 -41.78 27.51
N LYS A 147 7.88 -41.61 27.84
CA LYS A 147 7.04 -42.68 28.42
C LYS A 147 7.04 -43.94 27.54
N ALA A 148 6.79 -43.76 26.24
CA ALA A 148 6.78 -44.88 25.29
C ALA A 148 8.12 -45.63 25.22
N THR A 149 9.24 -44.95 25.45
CA THR A 149 10.58 -45.58 25.48
C THR A 149 10.74 -46.45 26.72
N TYR A 150 10.36 -45.95 27.89
CA TYR A 150 10.45 -46.72 29.15
C TYR A 150 9.44 -47.87 29.19
N ASP A 151 8.21 -47.66 28.72
CA ASP A 151 7.18 -48.72 28.67
C ASP A 151 7.63 -49.89 27.78
N LYS A 152 8.29 -49.62 26.64
CA LYS A 152 8.89 -50.66 25.80
C LYS A 152 10.00 -51.45 26.50
N GLN A 153 10.82 -50.79 27.34
CA GLN A 153 11.87 -51.48 28.11
C GLN A 153 11.29 -52.36 29.21
N LEU A 154 10.22 -51.92 29.86
CA LEU A 154 9.49 -52.69 30.88
C LEU A 154 8.77 -53.91 30.29
N ILE A 155 8.29 -53.80 29.04
CA ILE A 155 7.60 -54.89 28.34
C ILE A 155 8.58 -55.85 27.65
N SER A 156 9.87 -55.48 27.48
CA SER A 156 10.85 -56.41 26.90
C SER A 156 10.97 -57.64 27.82
N PRO A 157 10.58 -58.84 27.35
CA PRO A 157 10.71 -60.02 28.17
C PRO A 157 12.21 -60.22 28.40
N LYS A 158 12.61 -60.48 29.65
CA LYS A 158 13.81 -61.29 29.93
C LYS A 158 13.58 -62.69 29.34
N GLY A 159 13.54 -62.78 28.02
CA GLY A 159 13.24 -63.97 27.26
C GLY A 159 14.54 -64.68 26.91
N ASN A 160 14.94 -65.59 27.79
CA ASN A 160 15.73 -66.77 27.47
C ASN A 160 17.03 -66.55 26.69
N ARG A 161 18.07 -66.02 27.36
CA ARG A 161 19.44 -66.51 27.08
C ARG A 161 19.54 -67.93 27.64
N LYS A 162 19.10 -68.88 26.83
CA LYS A 162 19.27 -70.32 27.06
C LYS A 162 20.78 -70.59 27.18
N LYS A 163 21.19 -71.14 28.32
CA LYS A 163 22.49 -71.77 28.55
C LYS A 163 22.79 -72.76 27.42
N ARG A 164 23.96 -72.67 26.79
CA ARG A 164 24.66 -73.82 26.24
C ARG A 164 26.15 -73.56 26.25
#